data_AF-A0A5E8VBG3-F1
#
_entry.id   AF-A0A5E8VBG3-F1
#
_cell.length_a   1.000
_cell.length_b   1.000
_cell.length_c   1.000
_cell.angle_alpha   90.00
_cell.angle_beta   90.00
_cell.angle_gamma   90.00
#
_symmetry.space_group_name_H-M   'P 1'
#
loop_
_entity.id
_entity.type
_entity.pdbx_description
1 polymer ?
#
loop_
_entity_poly.entity_id
_entity_poly.type
_entity_poly.pdbx_seq_one_letter_code
_entity_poly.pdbx_strand_id
1 'polypeptide(L)'
;MSALEGRIVSVGLWPDGPIPGLEHMTMHIDAVDRGVVKAVLINERRTILLVFFLDYNNGRIHTNLEDGGLVRGENDADENDVRAYATFFYKVIGNGIAELTCDAIEPIDCEVVIPVNMMMTMSPDEAIADTVERFKSERAKKSE
;
A
#
# COMPACT_ATOMS: atom_id res chain seq x y z
N MET A 1 3.16 -22.14 -10.34
CA MET A 1 2.69 -21.18 -9.32
C MET A 1 3.92 -20.74 -8.54
N SER A 2 4.14 -19.44 -8.38
CA SER A 2 5.27 -18.91 -7.61
C SER A 2 5.14 -19.30 -6.13
N ALA A 3 6.25 -19.49 -5.41
CA ALA A 3 6.23 -19.74 -3.96
C ALA A 3 5.72 -18.54 -3.12
N LEU A 4 5.60 -17.38 -3.77
CA LEU A 4 5.08 -16.13 -3.21
C LEU A 4 3.55 -16.01 -3.34
N GLU A 5 2.93 -16.77 -4.24
CA GLU A 5 1.48 -16.71 -4.46
C GLU A 5 0.71 -17.11 -3.19
N GLY A 6 -0.26 -16.29 -2.80
CA GLY A 6 -1.12 -16.53 -1.64
C GLY A 6 -0.45 -16.34 -0.29
N ARG A 7 0.80 -15.85 -0.24
CA ARG A 7 1.47 -15.52 1.03
C ARG A 7 0.75 -14.37 1.73
N ILE A 8 0.66 -14.46 3.05
CA ILE A 8 0.19 -13.35 3.88
C ILE A 8 1.41 -12.50 4.24
N VAL A 9 1.30 -11.21 3.94
CA VAL A 9 2.34 -10.23 4.20
C VAL A 9 1.76 -9.04 4.96
N SER A 10 2.59 -8.44 5.80
CA SER A 10 2.29 -7.19 6.50
C SER A 10 3.04 -6.06 5.82
N VAL A 11 2.36 -4.92 5.65
CA VAL A 11 2.95 -3.69 5.09
C VAL A 11 3.09 -2.66 6.21
N GLY A 12 4.33 -2.22 6.43
CA GLY A 12 4.68 -1.25 7.46
C GLY A 12 5.43 -0.05 6.92
N LEU A 13 5.80 0.83 7.85
CA LEU A 13 6.74 1.92 7.64
C LEU A 13 7.90 1.74 8.61
N TRP A 14 9.14 1.76 8.14
CA TRP A 14 10.28 1.76 9.05
C TRP A 14 10.48 3.18 9.64
N PRO A 15 10.71 3.33 10.96
CA PRO A 15 10.79 2.29 12.01
C PRO A 15 9.48 2.07 12.78
N ASP A 16 8.36 2.61 12.29
CA ASP A 16 7.06 2.66 12.97
C ASP A 16 6.34 1.30 13.05
N GLY A 17 6.73 0.35 12.18
CA GLY A 17 6.16 -0.99 12.10
C GLY A 17 4.92 -1.08 11.20
N PRO A 18 4.08 -2.13 11.36
CA PRO A 18 2.92 -2.37 10.53
C PRO A 18 1.90 -1.21 10.54
N ILE A 19 1.36 -0.87 9.37
CA ILE A 19 0.27 0.09 9.27
C ILE A 19 -1.05 -0.61 9.67
N PRO A 20 -1.84 -0.04 10.58
CA PRO A 20 -3.15 -0.58 10.92
C PRO A 20 -4.06 -0.74 9.70
N GLY A 21 -4.58 -1.95 9.49
CA GLY A 21 -5.39 -2.33 8.33
C GLY A 21 -4.60 -2.96 7.18
N LEU A 22 -3.27 -3.00 7.25
CA LEU A 22 -2.38 -3.60 6.25
C LEU A 22 -1.51 -4.75 6.80
N GLU A 23 -1.84 -5.26 7.99
CA GLU A 23 -1.08 -6.34 8.64
C GLU A 23 -1.30 -7.71 7.96
N HIS A 24 -2.44 -7.87 7.29
CA HIS A 24 -2.88 -9.10 6.65
C HIS A 24 -3.24 -8.84 5.18
N MET A 25 -2.22 -8.72 4.34
CA MET A 25 -2.35 -8.58 2.90
C MET A 25 -2.05 -9.91 2.22
N THR A 26 -2.91 -10.36 1.31
CA THR A 26 -2.63 -11.53 0.47
C THR A 26 -1.84 -11.10 -0.76
N MET A 27 -0.70 -11.74 -0.98
CA MET A 27 0.16 -11.52 -2.14
C MET A 27 -0.31 -12.34 -3.36
N HIS A 28 -0.48 -11.67 -4.48
CA HIS A 28 -0.78 -12.25 -5.79
C HIS A 28 0.29 -11.86 -6.80
N ILE A 29 0.72 -12.81 -7.62
CA ILE A 29 1.71 -12.56 -8.67
C ILE A 29 0.97 -12.26 -9.97
N ASP A 30 0.97 -10.99 -10.35
CA ASP A 30 0.29 -10.50 -11.55
C ASP A 30 1.10 -10.80 -12.82
N ALA A 31 2.41 -10.57 -12.78
CA ALA A 31 3.29 -10.81 -13.92
C ALA A 31 4.72 -11.12 -13.50
N VAL A 32 5.43 -11.83 -14.38
CA VAL A 32 6.87 -12.05 -14.29
C VAL A 32 7.48 -11.75 -15.64
N ASP A 33 8.37 -10.77 -15.72
CA ASP A 33 9.09 -10.45 -16.95
C ASP A 33 10.55 -10.10 -16.64
N ARG A 34 11.48 -10.73 -17.37
CA ARG A 34 12.93 -10.46 -17.33
C ARG A 34 13.54 -10.31 -15.93
N GLY A 35 13.12 -11.11 -14.96
CA GLY A 35 13.63 -11.07 -13.58
C GLY A 35 12.99 -10.00 -12.69
N VAL A 36 11.93 -9.33 -13.17
CA VAL A 36 11.07 -8.48 -12.37
C VAL A 36 9.74 -9.20 -12.14
N VAL A 37 9.32 -9.28 -10.88
CA VAL A 37 8.03 -9.85 -10.49
C VAL A 37 7.12 -8.73 -10.02
N LYS A 38 5.97 -8.58 -10.67
CA LYS A 38 4.91 -7.68 -10.22
C LYS A 38 4.02 -8.44 -9.23
N ALA A 39 4.07 -8.02 -7.98
CA ALA A 39 3.25 -8.51 -6.89
C ALA A 39 2.15 -7.49 -6.57
N VAL A 40 0.93 -7.99 -6.41
CA VAL A 40 -0.24 -7.23 -5.99
C VAL A 40 -0.64 -7.72 -4.61
N LEU A 41 -0.74 -6.80 -3.66
CA LEU A 41 -1.15 -7.09 -2.29
C LEU A 41 -2.58 -6.61 -2.10
N ILE A 42 -3.46 -7.48 -1.60
CA ILE A 42 -4.87 -7.16 -1.38
C ILE A 42 -5.21 -7.43 0.09
N ASN A 43 -5.84 -6.48 0.77
CA ASN A 43 -6.26 -6.68 2.16
C ASN A 43 -7.42 -7.69 2.25
N GLU A 44 -7.67 -8.26 3.43
CA GLU A 44 -8.71 -9.29 3.63
C GLU A 44 -10.10 -8.86 3.13
N ARG A 45 -10.44 -7.57 3.30
CA ARG A 45 -11.72 -7.00 2.88
C ARG A 45 -11.80 -6.69 1.38
N ARG A 46 -10.69 -6.82 0.63
CA ARG A 46 -10.56 -6.49 -0.80
C ARG A 46 -10.94 -5.05 -1.14
N THR A 47 -10.65 -4.14 -0.21
CA THR A 47 -10.90 -2.70 -0.29
C THR A 47 -9.62 -1.90 -0.56
N ILE A 48 -8.44 -2.51 -0.36
CA ILE A 48 -7.13 -1.89 -0.60
C ILE A 48 -6.30 -2.80 -1.49
N LEU A 49 -5.66 -2.21 -2.49
CA LEU A 49 -4.71 -2.86 -3.38
C LEU A 49 -3.41 -2.06 -3.40
N LEU A 50 -2.29 -2.73 -3.16
CA LEU A 50 -0.94 -2.15 -3.26
C LEU A 50 -0.12 -2.93 -4.28
N VAL A 51 0.74 -2.26 -5.04
CA VAL A 51 1.55 -2.89 -6.08
C VAL A 51 3.03 -2.76 -5.74
N PHE A 52 3.74 -3.87 -5.81
CA PHE A 52 5.18 -3.96 -5.59
C PHE A 52 5.84 -4.66 -6.77
N PHE A 53 7.03 -4.21 -7.11
CA PHE A 53 7.90 -4.85 -8.09
C PHE A 53 9.14 -5.37 -7.38
N LEU A 54 9.35 -6.67 -7.47
CA LEU A 54 10.53 -7.35 -6.98
C LEU A 54 11.50 -7.50 -8.15
N ASP A 55 12.50 -6.61 -8.22
CA ASP A 55 13.55 -6.62 -9.21
C ASP A 55 14.73 -7.48 -8.70
N TYR A 56 14.71 -8.76 -9.08
CA TYR A 56 15.74 -9.71 -8.66
C TYR A 56 17.10 -9.42 -9.27
N ASN A 57 17.15 -8.78 -10.44
CA ASN A 57 18.42 -8.48 -11.10
C ASN A 57 19.19 -7.42 -10.33
N ASN A 58 18.47 -6.45 -9.77
CA ASN A 58 19.04 -5.34 -9.03
C ASN A 58 18.96 -5.51 -7.50
N GLY A 59 18.33 -6.58 -7.02
CA GLY A 59 18.16 -6.86 -5.59
C GLY A 59 17.32 -5.81 -4.88
N ARG A 60 16.29 -5.27 -5.56
CA ARG A 60 15.46 -4.17 -5.07
C ARG A 60 13.99 -4.54 -5.09
N ILE A 61 13.25 -4.07 -4.10
CA ILE A 61 11.79 -4.04 -4.16
C ILE A 61 11.37 -2.58 -4.25
N HIS A 62 10.43 -2.26 -5.14
CA HIS A 62 9.83 -0.93 -5.15
C HIS A 62 8.32 -0.98 -5.16
N THR A 63 7.71 -0.02 -4.46
CA THR A 63 6.25 0.19 -4.51
C THR A 63 5.87 1.07 -5.70
N ASN A 64 4.74 0.75 -6.35
CA ASN A 64 4.11 1.57 -7.36
C ASN A 64 2.82 2.19 -6.78
N LEU A 65 2.88 3.49 -6.53
CA LEU A 65 1.77 4.26 -5.98
C LEU A 65 0.71 4.64 -7.01
N GLU A 66 1.03 4.60 -8.32
CA GLU A 66 0.08 4.93 -9.39
C GLU A 66 -0.92 3.79 -9.62
N ASP A 67 -0.46 2.54 -9.52
CA ASP A 67 -1.29 1.35 -9.74
C ASP A 67 -1.95 0.82 -8.45
N GLY A 68 -1.65 1.43 -7.30
CA GLY A 68 -2.27 1.13 -6.01
C GLY A 68 -3.49 1.99 -5.71
N GLY A 69 -4.34 1.58 -4.77
CA GLY A 69 -5.52 2.35 -4.43
C GLY A 69 -6.55 1.67 -3.54
N LEU A 70 -7.58 2.44 -3.22
CA LEU A 70 -8.84 1.91 -2.73
C LEU A 70 -9.60 1.25 -3.88
N VAL A 71 -10.04 0.02 -3.68
CA VAL A 71 -10.77 -0.76 -4.67
C VAL A 71 -12.25 -0.78 -4.32
N ARG A 72 -13.10 -0.69 -5.36
CA ARG A 72 -14.53 -0.99 -5.23
C ARG A 72 -14.77 -2.42 -5.67
N GLY A 73 -15.10 -3.28 -4.71
CA GLY A 73 -15.37 -4.69 -4.94
C GLY A 73 -16.70 -5.10 -4.31
N GLU A 74 -16.70 -6.27 -3.66
CA GLU A 74 -17.84 -6.77 -2.90
C GLU A 74 -18.11 -5.94 -1.64
N ASN A 75 -17.05 -5.35 -1.07
CA ASN A 75 -17.12 -4.46 0.08
C ASN A 75 -16.82 -3.02 -0.35
N ASP A 76 -17.52 -2.07 0.27
CA ASP A 76 -17.13 -0.67 0.22
C ASP A 76 -16.04 -0.39 1.25
N ALA A 77 -15.08 0.44 0.85
CA ALA A 77 -14.09 0.99 1.75
C ALA A 77 -14.77 1.77 2.90
N ASP A 78 -14.28 1.60 4.12
CA ASP A 78 -14.66 2.35 5.31
C ASP A 78 -13.59 3.39 5.69
N GLU A 79 -13.80 4.08 6.81
CA GLU A 79 -12.82 5.07 7.30
C GLU A 79 -11.45 4.46 7.60
N ASN A 80 -11.41 3.23 8.12
CA ASN A 80 -10.15 2.58 8.48
C ASN A 80 -9.39 2.20 7.22
N ASP A 81 -10.06 1.71 6.17
CA ASP A 81 -9.42 1.41 4.89
C ASP A 81 -8.82 2.67 4.27
N VAL A 82 -9.58 3.77 4.27
CA VAL A 82 -9.14 5.07 3.75
C VAL A 82 -7.93 5.57 4.52
N ARG A 83 -7.96 5.47 5.86
CA ARG A 83 -6.85 5.88 6.72
C ARG A 83 -5.61 5.02 6.49
N ALA A 84 -5.76 3.71 6.37
CA ALA A 84 -4.67 2.76 6.12
C ALA A 84 -3.98 3.08 4.79
N TYR A 85 -4.74 3.17 3.71
CA TYR A 85 -4.21 3.51 2.39
C TYR A 85 -3.58 4.91 2.35
N ALA A 86 -4.25 5.93 2.91
CA ALA A 86 -3.71 7.28 2.97
C ALA A 86 -2.41 7.34 3.78
N THR A 87 -2.31 6.57 4.86
CA THR A 87 -1.10 6.47 5.68
C THR A 87 0.05 5.91 4.86
N PHE A 88 -0.16 4.78 4.19
CA PHE A 88 0.83 4.21 3.27
C PHE A 88 1.25 5.23 2.21
N PHE A 89 0.29 5.78 1.46
CA PHE A 89 0.55 6.67 0.34
C PHE A 89 1.31 7.95 0.74
N TYR A 90 0.79 8.72 1.70
CA TYR A 90 1.38 10.03 2.03
C TYR A 90 2.68 9.91 2.82
N LYS A 91 2.85 8.89 3.67
CA LYS A 91 4.11 8.69 4.39
C LYS A 91 5.21 8.24 3.45
N VAL A 92 4.91 7.34 2.52
CA VAL A 92 5.84 6.88 1.48
C VAL A 92 6.25 8.03 0.55
N ILE A 93 5.30 8.86 0.12
CA ILE A 93 5.61 10.09 -0.65
C ILE A 93 6.43 11.08 0.20
N GLY A 94 6.19 11.12 1.51
CA GLY A 94 6.93 11.92 2.48
C GLY A 94 8.33 11.42 2.82
N ASN A 95 8.93 10.55 2.00
CA ASN A 95 10.22 9.87 2.22
C ASN A 95 10.21 8.81 3.34
N GLY A 96 9.05 8.31 3.73
CA GLY A 96 8.94 7.10 4.56
C GLY A 96 9.39 5.87 3.79
N ILE A 97 10.01 4.93 4.49
CA ILE A 97 10.45 3.65 3.92
C ILE A 97 9.34 2.63 4.14
N ALA A 98 8.73 2.14 3.05
CA ALA A 98 7.78 1.04 3.13
C ALA A 98 8.53 -0.27 3.45
N GLU A 99 7.96 -1.10 4.31
CA GLU A 99 8.55 -2.36 4.73
C GLU A 99 7.57 -3.51 4.46
N LEU A 100 8.06 -4.61 3.89
CA LEU A 100 7.31 -5.85 3.74
C LEU A 100 7.79 -6.88 4.74
N THR A 101 6.89 -7.39 5.56
CA THR A 101 7.16 -8.51 6.48
C THR A 101 6.38 -9.75 6.04
N CYS A 102 7.05 -10.91 5.96
CA CYS A 102 6.45 -12.19 5.59
C CYS A 102 7.02 -13.32 6.44
N ASP A 103 6.15 -14.02 7.19
CA ASP A 103 6.54 -15.15 8.05
C ASP A 103 7.74 -14.84 8.97
N ALA A 104 8.78 -15.68 8.94
CA ALA A 104 10.01 -15.53 9.72
C ALA A 104 11.17 -14.94 8.89
N ILE A 105 10.86 -14.31 7.75
CA ILE A 105 11.85 -13.63 6.91
C ILE A 105 12.12 -12.26 7.51
N GLU A 106 13.38 -11.81 7.44
CA GLU A 106 13.75 -10.45 7.82
C GLU A 106 12.91 -9.43 7.03
N PRO A 107 12.40 -8.37 7.68
CA PRO A 107 11.63 -7.35 6.99
C PRO A 107 12.42 -6.73 5.83
N ILE A 108 11.73 -6.45 4.72
CA ILE A 108 12.35 -5.99 3.50
C ILE A 108 11.99 -4.53 3.24
N ASP A 109 12.99 -3.66 3.31
CA ASP A 109 12.88 -2.27 2.91
C ASP A 109 12.57 -2.16 1.41
N CYS A 110 11.54 -1.39 1.10
CA CYS A 110 11.10 -1.13 -0.27
C CYS A 110 11.53 0.28 -0.68
N GLU A 111 12.22 0.37 -1.82
CA GLU A 111 12.47 1.63 -2.48
C GLU A 111 11.14 2.26 -2.95
N VAL A 112 11.10 3.58 -2.94
CA VAL A 112 9.94 4.32 -3.41
C VAL A 112 10.27 4.95 -4.73
N VAL A 113 9.54 4.55 -5.78
CA VAL A 113 9.59 5.25 -7.06
C VAL A 113 8.48 6.28 -7.07
N ILE A 114 8.80 7.52 -6.69
CA ILE A 114 7.86 8.65 -6.76
C ILE A 114 7.97 9.29 -8.15
N PRO A 115 6.87 9.38 -8.92
CA PRO A 115 6.79 10.22 -10.10
C PRO A 115 7.29 11.65 -9.83
N VAL A 116 8.13 12.18 -10.70
CA VAL A 116 8.92 13.42 -10.54
C VAL A 116 8.10 14.71 -10.29
N ASN A 117 6.77 14.63 -10.30
CA ASN A 117 5.85 15.77 -10.26
C ASN A 117 4.92 15.82 -9.03
N MET A 118 5.13 14.98 -8.02
CA MET A 118 4.35 15.07 -6.78
C MET A 118 5.01 16.02 -5.77
N MET A 119 4.46 17.23 -5.63
CA MET A 119 4.79 18.15 -4.55
C MET A 119 3.69 18.11 -3.49
N MET A 120 4.02 17.66 -2.28
CA MET A 120 3.10 17.78 -1.15
C MET A 120 3.04 19.24 -0.69
N THR A 121 1.82 19.78 -0.59
CA THR A 121 1.56 21.15 -0.12
C THR A 121 1.29 21.22 1.38
N MET A 122 1.23 20.07 2.05
CA MET A 122 1.01 19.91 3.49
C MET A 122 1.80 18.70 3.99
N SER A 123 1.91 18.53 5.31
CA SER A 123 2.57 17.36 5.88
C SER A 123 1.79 16.07 5.61
N PRO A 124 2.44 14.89 5.64
CA PRO A 124 1.74 13.61 5.50
C PRO A 124 0.57 13.46 6.47
N ASP A 125 0.76 13.85 7.73
CA ASP A 125 -0.27 13.69 8.77
C ASP A 125 -1.50 14.58 8.51
N GLU A 126 -1.29 15.81 8.03
CA GLU A 126 -2.38 16.69 7.61
C GLU A 126 -3.11 16.14 6.39
N ALA A 127 -2.39 15.60 5.40
CA ALA A 127 -2.97 15.02 4.20
C ALA A 127 -3.80 13.77 4.51
N ILE A 128 -3.34 12.93 5.43
CA ILE A 128 -4.07 11.75 5.93
C ILE A 128 -5.37 12.21 6.62
N ALA A 129 -5.28 13.18 7.52
CA ALA A 129 -6.44 13.71 8.23
C ALA A 129 -7.48 14.31 7.28
N ASP A 130 -7.05 15.18 6.35
CA ASP A 130 -7.92 15.80 5.35
C ASP A 130 -8.61 14.75 4.46
N THR A 131 -7.88 13.71 4.02
CA THR A 131 -8.43 12.63 3.20
C THR A 131 -9.55 11.88 3.93
N VAL A 132 -9.35 11.59 5.22
CA VAL A 132 -10.37 10.91 6.03
C VAL A 132 -11.59 11.80 6.27
N GLU A 133 -11.40 13.08 6.57
CA GLU A 133 -12.51 14.01 6.81
C GLU A 133 -13.34 14.27 5.54
N ARG A 134 -12.69 14.34 4.37
CA ARG A 134 -13.39 14.39 3.07
C ARG A 134 -14.25 13.14 2.86
N PHE A 135 -13.69 11.96 3.11
CA PHE A 135 -14.43 10.70 2.97
C PHE A 135 -15.69 10.67 3.86
N LYS A 136 -15.58 11.08 5.14
CA LYS A 136 -16.72 11.20 6.06
C LYS A 136 -17.80 12.13 5.52
N SER A 137 -17.37 13.32 5.07
CA SER A 137 -18.27 14.35 4.55
C SER A 137 -19.01 13.89 3.29
N GLU A 138 -18.35 13.15 2.41
CA GLU A 138 -18.97 12.59 1.20
C GLU A 138 -19.96 11.46 1.52
N ARG A 139 -19.66 10.62 2.51
CA ARG A 139 -20.60 9.58 2.96
C ARG A 139 -21.84 10.16 3.63
N ALA A 140 -21.69 11.20 4.44
CA ALA A 140 -22.82 11.91 5.05
C ALA A 140 -23.77 12.45 3.97
N LYS A 141 -23.23 13.13 2.95
CA LYS A 141 -24.02 13.67 1.82
C LYS A 141 -24.72 12.61 0.96
N LYS A 142 -24.19 11.39 0.90
CA LYS A 142 -24.82 10.27 0.17
C LYS A 142 -25.93 9.57 0.95
N SER A 143 -26.02 9.83 2.25
CA SER A 143 -27.00 9.21 3.15
C SER A 143 -28.24 10.10 3.35
N GLU A 144 -28.25 11.30 2.75
CA GLU A 144 -29.36 12.25 2.63
C GLU A 144 -30.11 12.04 1.30
#